data_AF-A0A5D3K9X2-F1
#
_entry.id   AF-A0A5D3K9X2-F1
#
_cell.length_a   1.000
_cell.length_b   1.000
_cell.length_c   1.000
_cell.angle_alpha   90.00
_cell.angle_beta   90.00
_cell.angle_gamma   90.00
#
_symmetry.space_group_name_H-M   'P 1'
#
loop_
_entity.id
_entity.type
_entity.pdbx_description
1 polymer ?
#
loop_
_entity_poly.entity_id
_entity_poly.type
_entity_poly.pdbx_seq_one_letter_code
_entity_poly.pdbx_strand_id
1 'polypeptide(L)'
;MRTFPETASEYIQLAERAVDRFSLSQNIDDLFTAILVTAHSFDFFHRENKGRPAEEADKQAFGIENPDWKIIRQLCNGGTRARLTAVGDPNLCPSAERAIPDRTV
;
A
#
# COMPACT_ATOMS: atom_id res chain seq x y z
N MET A 1 -16.29 -10.14 17.89
CA MET A 1 -15.98 -8.87 17.21
C MET A 1 -14.49 -8.83 16.94
N ARG A 2 -14.04 -8.62 15.70
CA ARG A 2 -12.63 -8.27 15.45
C ARG A 2 -12.51 -6.78 15.70
N THR A 3 -11.85 -6.40 16.80
CA THR A 3 -11.46 -5.02 17.05
C THR A 3 -10.46 -4.61 15.98
N PHE A 4 -10.70 -3.45 15.36
CA PHE A 4 -9.67 -2.84 14.51
C PHE A 4 -8.49 -2.44 15.40
N PRO A 5 -7.24 -2.52 14.91
CA PRO A 5 -6.08 -2.06 15.67
C PRO A 5 -6.25 -0.57 16.02
N GLU A 6 -5.97 -0.21 17.27
CA GLU A 6 -6.07 1.16 17.79
C GLU A 6 -4.70 1.79 17.98
N THR A 7 -3.64 0.96 18.08
CA THR A 7 -2.25 1.39 18.21
C THR A 7 -1.39 0.95 17.02
N ALA A 8 -0.27 1.62 16.78
CA ALA A 8 0.71 1.23 15.78
C ALA A 8 1.32 -0.14 16.09
N SER A 9 1.50 -0.49 17.37
CA SER A 9 1.99 -1.82 17.76
C SER A 9 1.03 -2.93 17.32
N GLU A 10 -0.27 -2.76 17.56
CA GLU A 10 -1.29 -3.73 17.12
C GLU A 10 -1.36 -3.82 15.60
N TYR A 11 -1.15 -2.70 14.90
CA TYR A 11 -1.14 -2.66 13.44
C TYR A 11 0.11 -3.33 12.86
N ILE A 12 1.27 -3.16 13.47
CA ILE A 12 2.51 -3.86 13.11
C ILE A 12 2.32 -5.37 13.31
N GLN A 13 1.77 -5.82 14.45
CA GLN A 13 1.48 -7.24 14.69
C GLN A 13 0.44 -7.80 13.70
N LEU A 14 -0.49 -6.98 13.21
CA LEU A 14 -1.39 -7.38 12.13
C LEU A 14 -0.63 -7.57 10.82
N ALA A 15 0.32 -6.68 10.51
CA ALA A 15 1.15 -6.79 9.32
C ALA A 15 2.04 -8.02 9.33
N GLU A 16 2.73 -8.28 10.44
CA GLU A 16 3.55 -9.48 10.64
C GLU A 16 2.73 -10.76 10.42
N ARG A 17 1.56 -10.87 11.07
CA ARG A 17 0.68 -12.04 10.90
C ARG A 17 0.19 -12.22 9.46
N ALA A 18 -0.04 -11.13 8.73
CA ALA A 18 -0.46 -11.22 7.33
C ALA A 18 0.69 -11.72 6.44
N VAL A 19 1.91 -11.24 6.66
CA VAL A 19 3.11 -11.70 5.95
C VAL A 19 3.39 -13.17 6.26
N ASP A 20 3.32 -13.59 7.53
CA ASP A 20 3.49 -14.99 7.93
C ASP A 20 2.44 -15.90 7.27
N ARG A 21 1.18 -15.46 7.26
CA ARG A 21 0.09 -16.21 6.62
C ARG A 21 0.34 -16.39 5.14
N PHE A 22 0.73 -15.33 4.42
CA PHE A 22 1.07 -15.44 3.00
C PHE A 22 2.27 -16.39 2.79
N SER A 23 3.29 -16.30 3.64
CA SER A 23 4.48 -17.16 3.56
C SER A 23 4.11 -18.64 3.63
N LEU A 24 3.08 -18.99 4.42
CA LEU A 24 2.56 -20.36 4.53
C LEU A 24 1.61 -20.74 3.38
N SER A 25 0.67 -19.86 3.02
CA SER A 25 -0.42 -20.20 2.10
C SER A 25 -0.04 -20.03 0.62
N GLN A 26 0.85 -19.10 0.31
CA GLN A 26 1.17 -18.63 -1.04
C GLN A 26 -0.08 -18.20 -1.84
N ASN A 27 -1.19 -17.88 -1.16
CA ASN A 27 -2.44 -17.48 -1.79
C ASN A 27 -2.41 -15.99 -2.15
N ILE A 28 -2.96 -15.65 -3.32
CA ILE A 28 -3.00 -14.27 -3.82
C ILE A 28 -3.80 -13.31 -2.92
N ASP A 29 -4.88 -13.77 -2.28
CA ASP A 29 -5.68 -12.95 -1.36
C ASP A 29 -4.89 -12.62 -0.08
N ASP A 30 -4.11 -13.58 0.40
CA ASP A 30 -3.23 -13.38 1.55
C ASP A 30 -2.06 -12.44 1.19
N LEU A 31 -1.54 -12.52 -0.04
CA LEU A 31 -0.55 -11.57 -0.57
C LEU A 31 -1.12 -10.14 -0.60
N PHE A 32 -2.32 -9.95 -1.15
CA PHE A 32 -2.97 -8.63 -1.17
C PHE A 32 -3.22 -8.09 0.23
N THR A 33 -3.63 -8.97 1.16
CA THR A 33 -3.79 -8.59 2.56
C THR A 33 -2.47 -8.12 3.15
N ALA A 34 -1.38 -8.87 2.98
CA ALA A 34 -0.05 -8.53 3.47
C ALA A 34 0.47 -7.20 2.90
N ILE A 35 0.28 -6.95 1.61
CA ILE A 35 0.64 -5.68 0.96
C ILE A 35 -0.15 -4.51 1.55
N LEU A 36 -1.48 -4.65 1.68
CA LEU A 36 -2.37 -3.60 2.19
C LEU A 36 -2.00 -3.19 3.62
N VAL A 37 -1.87 -4.17 4.52
CA VAL A 37 -1.54 -3.86 5.91
C VAL A 37 -0.12 -3.29 6.02
N THR A 38 0.88 -3.85 5.32
CA THR A 38 2.26 -3.35 5.40
C THR A 38 2.40 -1.92 4.86
N ALA A 39 1.69 -1.59 3.77
CA ALA A 39 1.69 -0.23 3.21
C ALA A 39 1.21 0.82 4.22
N HIS A 40 0.17 0.48 4.99
CA HIS A 40 -0.49 1.38 5.93
C HIS A 40 0.17 1.43 7.32
N SER A 41 1.06 0.49 7.67
CA SER A 41 1.74 0.50 8.97
C SER A 41 2.48 1.81 9.25
N PHE A 42 3.08 2.41 8.21
CA PHE A 42 3.70 3.73 8.31
C PHE A 42 2.69 4.84 8.66
N ASP A 43 1.52 4.84 8.03
CA ASP A 43 0.51 5.88 8.25
C ASP A 43 0.00 5.84 9.71
N PHE A 44 -0.15 4.65 10.29
CA PHE A 44 -0.52 4.45 11.69
C PHE A 44 0.60 4.86 12.66
N PHE A 45 1.83 4.38 12.42
CA PHE A 45 3.00 4.75 13.22
C PHE A 45 3.22 6.26 13.23
N HIS A 46 3.10 6.90 12.07
CA HIS A 46 3.24 8.35 11.97
C HIS A 46 2.15 9.08 12.76
N ARG A 47 0.89 8.65 12.63
CA ARG A 47 -0.24 9.26 13.35
C ARG A 47 -0.06 9.20 14.87
N GLU A 48 0.36 8.05 15.38
CA GLU A 48 0.58 7.87 16.82
C GLU A 48 1.74 8.74 17.32
N ASN A 49 2.87 8.77 16.60
CA ASN A 49 4.06 9.50 17.05
C ASN A 49 4.01 11.03 16.81
N LYS A 50 3.28 11.49 15.79
CA LYS A 50 3.23 12.90 15.40
C LYS A 50 1.89 13.57 15.73
N GLY A 51 0.89 12.81 16.17
CA GLY A 51 -0.45 13.32 16.46
C GLY A 51 -1.24 13.77 15.22
N ARG A 52 -0.74 13.52 14.00
CA ARG A 52 -1.38 13.91 12.74
C ARG A 52 -1.22 12.85 11.65
N PRO A 53 -2.14 12.77 10.66
CA PRO A 53 -1.97 11.91 9.50
C PRO A 53 -0.65 12.18 8.76
N ALA A 54 -0.07 11.14 8.16
CA ALA A 54 1.09 11.27 7.29
C ALA A 54 0.70 11.98 5.99
N GLU A 55 1.42 13.06 5.70
CA GLU A 55 1.29 13.83 4.46
C GLU A 55 2.22 13.28 3.38
N GLU A 56 2.05 13.75 2.14
CA GLU A 56 2.86 13.26 1.02
C GLU A 56 4.35 13.52 1.24
N ALA A 57 4.74 14.63 1.85
CA ALA A 57 6.14 14.92 2.16
C ALA A 57 6.73 13.91 3.14
N ASP A 58 6.01 13.53 4.20
CA ASP A 58 6.46 12.52 5.17
C ASP A 58 6.65 11.15 4.49
N LYS A 59 5.73 10.82 3.59
CA LYS A 59 5.74 9.59 2.81
C LYS A 59 6.89 9.54 1.82
N GLN A 60 7.18 10.64 1.14
CA GLN A 60 8.33 10.75 0.24
C GLN A 60 9.65 10.63 1.02
N ALA A 61 9.77 11.31 2.16
CA ALA A 61 10.96 11.21 3.01
C ALA A 61 11.18 9.77 3.49
N PHE A 62 10.14 9.12 4.02
CA PHE A 62 10.22 7.73 4.45
C PHE A 62 10.55 6.77 3.30
N GLY A 63 9.97 6.99 2.11
CA GLY A 63 10.23 6.17 0.93
C GLY A 63 11.61 6.37 0.29
N ILE A 64 12.30 7.48 0.57
CA ILE A 64 13.72 7.67 0.17
C ILE A 64 14.62 6.79 1.05
N GLU A 65 14.35 6.75 2.35
CA GLU A 65 15.10 5.91 3.30
C GLU A 65 14.73 4.44 3.19
N ASN A 66 13.51 4.13 2.74
CA ASN A 66 12.95 2.78 2.66
C ASN A 66 12.37 2.50 1.25
N PRO A 67 13.23 2.20 0.25
CA PRO A 67 12.78 1.98 -1.13
C PRO A 67 11.78 0.84 -1.30
N ASP A 68 11.89 -0.24 -0.52
CA ASP A 68 10.98 -1.40 -0.60
C ASP A 68 9.56 -1.04 -0.16
N TRP A 69 9.44 -0.16 0.84
CA TRP A 69 8.13 0.35 1.25
C TRP A 69 7.47 1.14 0.12
N LYS A 70 8.24 1.89 -0.68
CA LYS A 70 7.72 2.62 -1.85
C LYS A 70 7.14 1.64 -2.88
N ILE A 71 7.79 0.51 -3.12
CA ILE A 71 7.30 -0.56 -4.00
C ILE A 71 5.98 -1.13 -3.44
N ILE A 72 5.95 -1.48 -2.16
CA ILE A 72 4.75 -1.99 -1.48
C ILE A 72 3.58 -1.00 -1.59
N ARG A 73 3.85 0.30 -1.40
CA ARG A 73 2.85 1.36 -1.53
C ARG A 73 2.32 1.51 -2.96
N GLN A 74 3.18 1.36 -3.97
CA GLN A 74 2.77 1.34 -5.37
C GLN A 74 1.88 0.15 -5.70
N LEU A 75 2.21 -1.05 -5.20
CA LEU A 75 1.39 -2.25 -5.36
C LEU A 75 0.01 -2.06 -4.71
N CYS A 76 -0.03 -1.52 -3.49
CA CYS A 76 -1.27 -1.19 -2.78
C CYS A 76 -2.15 -0.20 -3.58
N ASN A 77 -1.56 0.88 -4.09
CA ASN A 77 -2.26 1.86 -4.92
C ASN A 77 -2.75 1.26 -6.24
N GLY A 78 -1.93 0.42 -6.89
CA GLY A 78 -2.28 -0.29 -8.12
C GLY A 78 -3.47 -1.24 -7.91
N GLY A 79 -3.45 -2.04 -6.84
CA GLY A 79 -4.56 -2.92 -6.49
C GLY A 79 -5.86 -2.15 -6.20
N THR A 80 -5.77 -1.02 -5.51
CA THR A 80 -6.92 -0.12 -5.27
C THR A 80 -7.51 0.38 -6.59
N ARG A 81 -6.66 0.82 -7.53
CA ARG A 81 -7.09 1.28 -8.85
C ARG A 81 -7.73 0.16 -9.68
N ALA A 82 -7.11 -1.02 -9.71
CA ALA A 82 -7.65 -2.17 -10.42
C ALA A 82 -9.04 -2.58 -9.90
N ARG A 83 -9.25 -2.53 -8.58
CA ARG A 83 -10.57 -2.74 -7.97
C ARG A 83 -11.59 -1.69 -8.41
N LEU A 84 -11.21 -0.40 -8.45
CA LEU A 84 -12.10 0.67 -8.90
C LEU A 84 -12.49 0.52 -10.38
N THR A 85 -11.54 0.13 -11.24
CA THR A 85 -11.81 -0.20 -12.65
C THR A 85 -12.75 -1.40 -12.78
N ALA A 86 -12.56 -2.46 -11.98
CA ALA A 86 -13.41 -3.65 -12.01
C ALA A 86 -14.85 -3.39 -11.50
N VAL A 87 -15.02 -2.43 -10.59
CA VAL A 87 -16.33 -1.98 -10.08
C VAL A 87 -17.00 -0.97 -11.02
N GLY A 88 -16.32 -0.58 -12.11
CA GLY A 88 -16.89 0.26 -13.16
C GLY A 88 -17.00 1.74 -12.77
N ASP A 89 -16.08 2.26 -11.94
CA ASP A 89 -16.00 3.70 -11.68
C ASP A 89 -15.14 4.37 -12.78
N PRO A 90 -15.73 5.09 -13.75
CA PRO A 90 -15.03 5.56 -14.94
C PRO A 90 -14.15 6.80 -14.72
N ASN A 91 -14.10 7.37 -13.51
CA ASN A 91 -13.53 8.71 -13.29
C ASN A 91 -12.10 8.76 -12.72
N LEU A 92 -11.33 7.67 -12.68
CA LEU A 92 -9.97 7.68 -12.10
C LEU A 92 -8.89 7.04 -12.97
N CYS A 93 -8.87 7.39 -14.26
CA CYS A 93 -7.66 7.28 -15.09
C CYS A 93 -7.01 8.65 -15.27
N PRO A 94 -5.96 9.03 -14.50
CA PRO A 94 -4.96 9.94 -15.05
C PRO A 94 -4.08 9.13 -16.00
N SER A 95 -4.23 9.47 -17.28
CA SER A 95 -3.49 9.03 -18.47
C SER A 95 -2.18 8.30 -18.20
N ALA A 96 -2.09 7.05 -18.65
CA ALA A 96 -0.82 6.41 -18.98
C ALA A 96 -0.27 7.02 -20.29
N GLU A 97 -0.08 8.34 -20.32
CA GLU A 97 0.67 9.03 -21.37
C GLU A 97 2.06 9.37 -20.83
N ARG A 98 2.90 8.34 -20.75
CA ARG A 98 4.31 8.54 -21.07
C ARG A 98 4.57 7.82 -22.37
N ALA A 99 4.59 8.62 -23.42
CA ALA A 99 4.97 8.27 -24.78
C ALA A 99 6.15 7.29 -24.79
N ILE A 100 5.91 6.10 -25.32
CA ILE A 100 6.97 5.32 -25.95
C ILE A 100 7.12 5.98 -27.32
N PRO A 101 8.22 6.70 -27.63
CA PRO A 101 8.43 7.14 -28.99
C PRO A 101 8.66 5.90 -29.84
N ASP A 102 7.71 5.68 -30.76
CA ASP A 102 7.77 4.67 -31.80
C ASP A 102 9.04 4.90 -32.62
N ARG A 103 10.05 4.04 -32.42
CA ARG A 103 11.22 4.00 -33.31
C ARG A 103 10.97 2.89 -34.32
N THR A 104 10.34 3.26 -35.43
CA THR A 104 10.39 2.50 -36.67
C THR A 104 11.04 3.31 -37.78
N VAL A 105 12.15 2.73 -38.24
CA VAL A 105 12.92 2.92 -39.49
C VAL A 105 13.74 4.20 -39.62
#